data_AF-A0A2T4TMT3-F1
#
_entry.id   AF-A0A2T4TMT3-F1
#
_cell.length_a   1.000
_cell.length_b   1.000
_cell.length_c   1.000
_cell.angle_alpha   90.00
_cell.angle_beta   90.00
_cell.angle_gamma   90.00
#
_symmetry.space_group_name_H-M   'P 1'
#
loop_
_entity.id
_entity.type
_entity.pdbx_description
1 polymer ?
#
loop_
_entity_poly.entity_id
_entity_poly.type
_entity_poly.pdbx_seq_one_letter_code
_entity_poly.pdbx_strand_id
1 'polypeptide(L)' 'MEFKEYVNSLPNQRTDVISQLSILCRVSSTTVYRWLHGDFIPDALKRKVIADYLQMPEKELWPNV' A
#
# COMPACT_ATOMS: atom_id res chain seq x y z
N MET A 1 6.61 -9.59 -4.33
CA MET A 1 7.18 -8.24 -4.55
C MET A 1 6.67 -7.39 -3.41
N GLU A 2 7.56 -6.71 -2.67
CA GLU A 2 7.14 -5.97 -1.48
C GLU A 2 6.20 -4.82 -1.87
N PHE A 3 5.32 -4.39 -0.96
CA PHE A 3 4.31 -3.35 -1.23
C PHE A 3 4.88 -2.08 -1.90
N LYS A 4 6.03 -1.61 -1.39
CA LYS A 4 6.74 -0.45 -1.95
C LYS A 4 7.23 -0.70 -3.37
N GLU A 5 7.80 -1.87 -3.63
CA GLU A 5 8.32 -2.24 -4.96
C GLU A 5 7.18 -2.32 -5.98
N TYR A 6 6.06 -2.93 -5.59
CA TYR A 6 4.88 -3.05 -6.45
C TYR A 6 4.38 -1.69 -6.89
N VAL A 7 4.10 -0.78 -5.95
CA VAL A 7 3.52 0.53 -6.29
C VAL A 7 4.52 1.40 -7.08
N ASN A 8 5.83 1.26 -6.83
CA ASN A 8 6.85 1.96 -7.62
C ASN A 8 7.01 1.38 -9.03
N SER A 9 6.62 0.12 -9.26
CA SER A 9 6.67 -0.52 -10.58
C SER A 9 5.55 -0.06 -11.52
N LEU A 10 4.48 0.55 -10.99
CA LEU A 10 3.32 0.98 -11.78
C LEU A 10 3.61 2.25 -12.59
N PRO A 11 3.67 2.18 -13.93
CA PRO A 11 3.84 3.38 -14.75
C PRO A 11 2.53 4.17 -14.79
N ASN A 12 2.60 5.47 -14.49
CA ASN A 12 1.49 6.43 -14.60
C ASN A 12 0.24 6.16 -13.73
N GLN A 13 0.21 5.10 -12.92
CA GLN A 13 -0.93 4.76 -12.05
C GLN A 13 -0.66 4.99 -10.56
N ARG A 14 0.57 5.39 -10.19
CA ARG A 14 0.97 5.58 -8.80
C ARG A 14 0.07 6.57 -8.05
N THR A 15 -0.24 7.70 -8.67
CA THR A 15 -1.08 8.74 -8.06
C THR A 15 -2.50 8.22 -7.79
N ASP A 16 -3.07 7.49 -8.75
CA ASP A 16 -4.41 6.91 -8.62
C ASP A 16 -4.46 5.85 -7.53
N VAL A 17 -3.46 4.96 -7.47
CA VAL A 17 -3.34 3.96 -6.40
C VAL A 17 -3.23 4.62 -5.03
N ILE A 18 -2.40 5.65 -4.89
CA ILE A 18 -2.28 6.40 -3.63
C ILE A 18 -3.63 7.02 -3.24
N SER A 19 -4.34 7.61 -4.20
CA SER A 19 -5.66 8.20 -3.98
C SER A 19 -6.67 7.15 -3.51
N GLN A 20 -6.78 6.03 -4.22
CA GLN A 20 -7.69 4.94 -3.87
C GLN A 20 -7.39 4.33 -2.50
N LEU A 21 -6.11 4.08 -2.20
CA LEU A 21 -5.71 3.58 -0.89
C LEU A 21 -6.00 4.56 0.25
N SER A 22 -5.89 5.86 0.00
CA SER A 22 -6.24 6.88 1.01
C SER A 22 -7.74 6.82 1.38
N ILE A 23 -8.60 6.62 0.37
CA ILE A 23 -10.05 6.47 0.54
C ILE A 23 -10.37 5.15 1.26
N LEU A 24 -9.86 4.02 0.75
CA LEU A 24 -10.16 2.68 1.28
C LEU A 24 -9.68 2.51 2.72
N CYS A 25 -8.49 3.02 3.04
CA CYS A 25 -7.92 2.92 4.39
C CYS A 25 -8.34 4.06 5.32
N ARG A 26 -9.11 5.04 4.82
CA ARG A 26 -9.56 6.24 5.56
C ARG A 26 -8.41 7.00 6.22
N VAL A 27 -7.36 7.23 5.44
CA VAL A 27 -6.16 7.97 5.87
C VAL A 27 -5.85 9.09 4.88
N SER A 28 -4.95 10.00 5.25
CA SER A 28 -4.43 10.99 4.30
C SER A 28 -3.58 10.34 3.21
N SER A 29 -3.53 10.93 2.02
CA SER A 29 -2.57 10.51 0.97
C SER A 29 -1.12 10.57 1.48
N THR A 30 -0.80 11.54 2.35
CA THR A 30 0.52 11.64 2.99
C THR A 30 0.86 10.39 3.78
N THR A 31 -0.10 9.81 4.50
CA THR A 31 0.08 8.54 5.22
C THR A 31 0.44 7.41 4.26
N VAL A 32 -0.25 7.30 3.12
CA VAL A 32 0.04 6.30 2.09
C VAL A 32 1.45 6.52 1.52
N TYR A 33 1.84 7.77 1.24
CA TYR A 33 3.20 8.11 0.83
C TYR A 33 4.24 7.61 1.85
N ARG A 34 4.03 7.82 3.15
CA ARG A 34 4.95 7.36 4.20
C ARG A 34 5.12 5.84 4.21
N TRP A 35 4.03 5.08 3.98
CA TRP A 35 4.13 3.62 3.80
C TRP A 35 4.98 3.24 2.59
N LEU A 36 4.83 3.95 1.46
CA LEU A 36 5.63 3.73 0.25
C LEU A 36 7.09 4.16 0.41
N HIS A 37 7.38 5.14 1.26
CA HIS A 37 8.75 5.50 1.59
C HIS A 37 9.40 4.48 2.54
N GLY A 38 8.59 3.81 3.36
CA GLY A 38 9.04 2.83 4.36
C GLY A 38 9.21 3.44 5.75
N ASP A 39 8.65 4.62 6.00
CA ASP A 39 8.76 5.31 7.30
C ASP A 39 8.12 4.47 8.43
N PHE A 40 7.02 3.79 8.12
CA PHE A 40 6.36 2.82 8.99
C PHE A 40 5.43 1.90 8.18
N ILE A 41 5.01 0.81 8.82
CA ILE A 41 4.18 -0.23 8.22
C ILE A 41 2.70 0.03 8.58
N PRO A 42 1.75 -0.13 7.64
CA PRO A 42 0.32 -0.08 7.97
C PRO A 42 -0.06 -1.14 9.01
N ASP A 43 -1.07 -0.88 9.84
CA ASP A 43 -1.62 -1.88 10.76
C ASP A 43 -2.32 -3.05 10.02
N ALA A 44 -2.58 -4.14 10.74
CA ALA A 44 -3.10 -5.39 10.15
C ALA A 44 -4.40 -5.21 9.36
N LEU A 45 -5.33 -4.36 9.83
CA LEU A 45 -6.58 -4.13 9.10
C LEU A 45 -6.32 -3.42 7.77
N LYS A 46 -5.43 -2.42 7.77
CA LYS A 46 -5.06 -1.69 6.55
C LYS A 46 -4.28 -2.57 5.58
N ARG A 47 -3.36 -3.41 6.07
CA ARG A 47 -2.63 -4.36 5.22
C ARG A 47 -3.57 -5.32 4.50
N LYS A 48 -4.57 -5.85 5.19
CA LYS A 48 -5.61 -6.67 4.57
C LYS A 48 -6.37 -5.93 3.48
N VAL A 49 -6.84 -4.70 3.76
CA VAL A 49 -7.55 -3.86 2.76
C VAL A 49 -6.68 -3.59 1.53
N ILE A 50 -5.39 -3.29 1.73
CA ILE A 50 -4.45 -3.05 0.63
C ILE A 50 -4.22 -4.33 -0.17
N ALA A 51 -4.02 -5.47 0.49
CA ALA A 51 -3.84 -6.78 -0.13
C ALA A 51 -5.04 -7.16 -1.02
N ASP A 52 -6.26 -6.99 -0.48
CA ASP A 52 -7.51 -7.24 -1.21
C ASP A 52 -7.65 -6.31 -2.43
N TYR A 53 -7.32 -5.02 -2.29
CA TYR A 53 -7.37 -4.05 -3.38
C TYR A 53 -6.35 -4.35 -4.49
N LEU A 54 -5.11 -4.74 -4.12
CA LEU A 54 -4.05 -5.08 -5.06
C LEU A 54 -4.18 -6.49 -5.63
N GLN A 55 -5.12 -7.29 -5.13
CA GLN A 55 -5.29 -8.71 -5.47
C GLN A 55 -4.00 -9.52 -5.26
N MET A 56 -3.26 -9.18 -4.19
CA MET A 56 -2.00 -9.83 -3.82
C MET A 56 -2.07 -10.35 -2.39
N PRO A 57 -1.44 -11.50 -2.08
CA PRO A 57 -1.40 -11.99 -0.71
C PRO A 57 -0.69 -11.02 0.24
N GLU A 58 -1.25 -10.79 1.43
CA GLU A 58 -0.62 -9.93 2.45
C GLU A 58 0.83 -10.34 2.75
N LYS A 59 1.10 -11.65 2.80
CA LYS A 59 2.45 -12.21 3.03
C LYS A 59 3.46 -11.87 1.94
N GLU A 60 3.02 -11.61 0.71
CA GLU A 60 3.92 -11.20 -0.37
C GLU A 60 4.25 -9.71 -0.28
N LEU A 61 3.29 -8.90 0.17
CA LEU A 61 3.42 -7.46 0.32
C LEU A 61 4.24 -7.09 1.58
N TRP A 62 4.13 -7.89 2.64
CA TRP A 62 4.84 -7.71 3.91
C TRP A 62 5.37 -9.07 4.45
N PRO A 63 6.50 -9.58 3.94
CA PRO A 63 7.01 -10.90 4.31
C PRO A 63 7.57 -11.01 5.74
N ASN A 64 7.91 -9.86 6.35
CA ASN A 64 8.60 -9.78 7.64
C ASN A 64 7.72 -9.25 8.79
N VAL A 65 6.40 -9.25 8.61
CA VAL A 65 5.42 -8.70 9.55
C VAL A 65 4.56 -9.80 10.15
#